data_AF-A0A7J4QB01-F1
#
_entry.id   AF-A0A7J4QB01-F1
#
_cell.length_a   1.000
_cell.length_b   1.000
_cell.length_c   1.000
_cell.angle_alpha   90.00
_cell.angle_beta   90.00
_cell.angle_gamma   90.00
#
_symmetry.space_group_name_H-M   'P 1'
#
loop_
_entity.id
_entity.type
_entity.pdbx_description
1 polymer ?
#
loop_
_entity_poly.entity_id
_entity_poly.type
_entity_poly.pdbx_seq_one_letter_code
_entity_poly.pdbx_strand_id
1 'polypeptide(L)'
;MKNRNEILKLKIGAYLLKKQLFRDNEHKKLEKPFLMKARKSLTVANLLFNISEKDELRKLLNLVPDFEMFDWVIIISYYAMYASGLSALAKIGYKSKSHAATIAVLEYNFVKNKKLEEQDIHKLAKAYDLSEQLITKLIQTKTKRETAQYDATPSITREMAKTALIDADEFISKVEEILA
;
A
#
# COMPACT_ATOMS: atom_id res chain seq x y z
N MET A 1 -1.66 -4.81 32.13
CA MET A 1 -1.43 -4.36 30.74
C MET A 1 -2.57 -4.88 29.87
N LYS A 2 -3.17 -4.05 29.00
CA LYS A 2 -4.20 -4.53 28.07
C LYS A 2 -3.59 -5.45 27.02
N ASN A 3 -4.28 -6.53 26.67
CA ASN A 3 -3.86 -7.46 25.61
C ASN A 3 -3.86 -6.71 24.25
N ARG A 4 -2.90 -6.98 23.36
CA ARG A 4 -2.79 -6.37 22.01
C ARG A 4 -4.12 -6.40 21.25
N ASN A 5 -4.87 -7.50 21.36
CA ASN A 5 -6.19 -7.63 20.74
C ASN A 5 -7.25 -6.67 21.32
N GLU A 6 -7.20 -6.39 22.62
CA GLU A 6 -8.10 -5.41 23.25
C GLU A 6 -7.76 -3.99 22.79
N ILE A 7 -6.46 -3.68 22.65
CA ILE A 7 -6.00 -2.40 22.12
C ILE A 7 -6.49 -2.20 20.68
N LEU A 8 -6.35 -3.22 19.83
CA LEU A 8 -6.84 -3.17 18.45
C LEU A 8 -8.36 -3.00 18.38
N LYS A 9 -9.12 -3.73 19.22
CA LYS A 9 -10.58 -3.59 19.30
C LYS A 9 -10.99 -2.17 19.68
N LEU A 10 -10.30 -1.55 20.65
CA LEU A 10 -10.53 -0.15 21.03
C LEU A 10 -10.19 0.81 19.89
N LYS A 11 -9.07 0.62 19.18
CA LYS A 11 -8.69 1.42 18.01
C LYS A 11 -9.75 1.35 16.90
N ILE A 12 -10.21 0.14 16.57
CA ILE A 12 -11.28 -0.07 15.58
C ILE A 12 -12.56 0.66 15.99
N GLY A 13 -12.94 0.58 17.27
CA GLY A 13 -14.07 1.34 17.82
C GLY A 13 -13.92 2.85 17.63
N ALA A 14 -12.73 3.39 17.93
CA ALA A 14 -12.44 4.81 17.71
C ALA A 14 -12.52 5.22 16.23
N TYR A 15 -12.06 4.37 15.31
CA TYR A 15 -12.15 4.63 13.87
C TYR A 15 -13.60 4.62 13.35
N LEU A 16 -14.46 3.78 13.92
CA LEU A 16 -15.91 3.79 13.64
C LEU A 16 -16.54 5.10 14.11
N LEU A 17 -16.26 5.52 15.35
CA LEU A 17 -16.78 6.77 15.91
C LEU A 17 -16.35 8.00 15.09
N LYS A 18 -15.08 8.03 14.65
CA LYS A 18 -14.53 9.10 13.81
C LYS A 18 -14.94 9.03 12.34
N LYS A 19 -15.79 8.06 11.94
CA LYS A 19 -16.22 7.85 10.55
C LYS A 19 -15.03 7.65 9.58
N GLN A 20 -13.95 7.05 10.08
CA GLN A 20 -12.78 6.62 9.30
C GLN A 20 -12.90 5.15 8.86
N LEU A 21 -13.76 4.39 9.54
CA LEU A 21 -14.16 3.03 9.23
C LEU A 21 -15.69 2.93 9.32
N PHE A 22 -16.30 2.04 8.55
CA PHE A 22 -17.74 1.80 8.54
C PHE A 22 -18.03 0.31 8.44
N ARG A 23 -19.13 -0.12 9.07
CA ARG A 23 -19.75 -1.42 8.81
C ARG A 23 -20.77 -1.25 7.69
N ASP A 24 -20.56 -1.95 6.60
CA ASP A 24 -21.38 -1.81 5.39
C ASP A 24 -21.36 -3.14 4.63
N ASN A 25 -22.45 -3.91 4.73
CA ASN A 25 -22.55 -5.20 4.05
C ASN A 25 -22.70 -5.04 2.53
N GLU A 26 -23.24 -3.91 2.05
CA GLU A 26 -23.25 -3.61 0.61
C GLU A 26 -21.83 -3.46 0.06
N HIS A 27 -20.87 -3.12 0.92
CA HIS A 27 -19.47 -3.00 0.53
C HIS A 27 -18.82 -4.33 0.14
N LYS A 28 -19.39 -5.47 0.55
CA LYS A 28 -18.90 -6.81 0.18
C LYS A 28 -18.80 -7.00 -1.33
N LYS A 29 -19.69 -6.38 -2.11
CA LYS A 29 -19.65 -6.45 -3.59
C LYS A 29 -18.38 -5.84 -4.20
N LEU A 30 -17.64 -5.03 -3.43
CA LEU A 30 -16.40 -4.40 -3.88
C LEU A 30 -15.14 -5.23 -3.59
N GLU A 31 -15.27 -6.40 -2.96
CA GLU A 31 -14.17 -7.35 -2.78
C GLU A 31 -13.43 -7.63 -4.10
N LYS A 32 -14.10 -8.24 -5.08
CA LYS A 32 -13.48 -8.54 -6.39
C LYS A 32 -12.97 -7.29 -7.13
N PRO A 33 -13.73 -6.18 -7.20
CA PRO A 33 -13.22 -4.93 -7.77
C PRO A 33 -11.92 -4.40 -7.13
N PHE A 34 -11.80 -4.45 -5.80
CA PHE A 34 -10.59 -4.01 -5.10
C PHE A 34 -9.40 -4.93 -5.38
N LEU A 35 -9.61 -6.25 -5.36
CA LEU A 35 -8.55 -7.20 -5.70
C LEU A 35 -8.07 -7.01 -7.15
N MET A 36 -8.99 -6.84 -8.10
CA MET A 36 -8.64 -6.56 -9.49
C MET A 36 -7.85 -5.24 -9.61
N LYS A 37 -8.23 -4.20 -8.85
CA LYS A 37 -7.46 -2.95 -8.80
C LYS A 37 -6.05 -3.16 -8.25
N ALA A 38 -5.89 -3.99 -7.22
CA ALA A 38 -4.58 -4.32 -6.66
C ALA A 38 -3.67 -4.95 -7.71
N ARG A 39 -4.14 -6.00 -8.40
CA ARG A 39 -3.36 -6.67 -9.46
C ARG A 39 -3.02 -5.74 -10.62
N LYS A 40 -3.97 -4.93 -11.09
CA LYS A 40 -3.68 -3.91 -12.12
C LYS A 40 -2.62 -2.90 -11.67
N SER A 41 -2.67 -2.45 -10.41
CA SER A 41 -1.68 -1.52 -9.87
C SER A 41 -0.30 -2.16 -9.80
N LEU A 42 -0.21 -3.42 -9.34
CA LEU A 42 1.03 -4.18 -9.35
C LEU A 42 1.60 -4.38 -10.77
N THR A 43 0.73 -4.61 -11.77
CA THR A 43 1.16 -4.66 -13.18
C THR A 43 1.77 -3.34 -13.63
N VAL A 44 1.16 -2.20 -13.26
CA VAL A 44 1.72 -0.87 -13.58
C VAL A 44 3.07 -0.65 -12.89
N ALA A 45 3.18 -1.01 -11.60
CA ALA A 45 4.45 -0.90 -10.88
C ALA A 45 5.55 -1.75 -11.54
N ASN A 46 5.24 -2.98 -11.92
CA ASN A 46 6.17 -3.85 -12.65
C ASN A 46 6.59 -3.27 -14.01
N LEU A 47 5.65 -2.68 -14.75
CA LEU A 47 5.96 -2.01 -16.02
C LEU A 47 6.95 -0.87 -15.82
N LEU A 48 6.68 0.02 -14.85
CA LEU A 48 7.55 1.15 -14.54
C LEU A 48 8.94 0.71 -14.09
N PHE A 49 9.02 -0.35 -13.28
CA PHE A 49 10.31 -0.92 -12.88
C PHE A 49 11.09 -1.46 -14.08
N ASN A 50 10.44 -2.22 -14.96
CA ASN A 50 11.09 -2.76 -16.15
C ASN A 50 11.56 -1.67 -17.12
N ILE A 51 10.77 -0.61 -17.31
CA ILE A 51 11.16 0.54 -18.13
C ILE A 51 12.36 1.27 -17.50
N SER A 52 12.41 1.36 -16.17
CA SER A 52 13.53 1.98 -15.44
C SER A 52 14.82 1.17 -15.51
N GLU A 53 14.73 -0.13 -15.80
CA GLU A 53 15.88 -1.05 -15.83
C GLU A 53 16.43 -1.31 -17.23
N LYS A 54 15.59 -1.23 -18.26
CA LYS A 54 15.90 -1.76 -19.59
C LYS A 54 16.00 -0.65 -20.62
N ASP A 55 17.22 -0.38 -21.07
CA ASP A 55 17.50 0.58 -22.16
C ASP A 55 16.70 0.27 -23.42
N GLU A 56 16.54 -0.99 -23.77
CA GLU A 56 15.76 -1.41 -24.95
C GLU A 56 14.30 -0.97 -24.85
N LEU A 57 13.68 -1.07 -23.68
CA LEU A 57 12.32 -0.62 -23.46
C LEU A 57 12.23 0.91 -23.48
N ARG A 58 13.22 1.61 -22.91
CA ARG A 58 13.30 3.07 -23.01
C ARG A 58 13.37 3.53 -24.47
N LYS A 59 14.26 2.93 -25.26
CA LYS A 59 14.41 3.23 -26.69
C LYS A 59 13.14 2.92 -27.47
N LEU A 60 12.54 1.75 -27.26
CA LEU A 60 11.30 1.35 -27.91
C LEU A 60 10.16 2.35 -27.67
N LEU A 61 10.10 2.91 -26.47
CA LEU A 61 9.07 3.87 -26.06
C LEU A 61 9.47 5.34 -26.28
N ASN A 62 10.63 5.60 -26.91
CA ASN A 62 11.18 6.94 -27.13
C ASN A 62 11.31 7.78 -25.83
N LEU A 63 11.75 7.14 -24.74
CA LEU A 63 12.00 7.80 -23.46
C LEU A 63 13.42 8.38 -23.40
N VAL A 64 13.63 9.32 -22.48
CA VAL A 64 14.95 9.92 -22.25
C VAL A 64 15.94 8.86 -21.70
N PRO A 65 17.26 8.98 -21.99
CA PRO A 65 18.26 7.96 -21.64
C PRO A 65 18.28 7.56 -20.15
N ASP A 66 18.03 8.51 -19.26
CA ASP A 66 18.05 8.30 -17.80
C ASP A 66 16.64 8.27 -17.18
N PHE A 67 15.64 7.87 -17.97
CA PHE A 67 14.28 7.74 -17.44
C PHE A 67 14.21 6.63 -16.39
N GLU A 68 13.87 7.01 -15.17
CA GLU A 68 13.73 6.15 -13.99
C GLU A 68 12.51 6.59 -13.17
N MET A 69 11.76 5.61 -12.66
CA MET A 69 10.51 5.83 -11.91
C MET A 69 10.45 4.99 -10.63
N PHE A 70 11.59 4.73 -9.97
CA PHE A 70 11.63 3.88 -8.77
C PHE A 70 10.80 4.40 -7.59
N ASP A 71 10.68 5.72 -7.46
CA ASP A 71 9.77 6.36 -6.48
C ASP A 71 8.30 5.97 -6.75
N TRP A 72 7.86 6.05 -7.99
CA TRP A 72 6.52 5.64 -8.41
C TRP A 72 6.30 4.14 -8.30
N VAL A 73 7.32 3.32 -8.54
CA VAL A 73 7.24 1.87 -8.30
C VAL A 73 6.92 1.60 -6.83
N ILE A 74 7.57 2.28 -5.89
CA ILE A 74 7.31 2.14 -4.45
C ILE A 74 5.89 2.59 -4.10
N ILE A 75 5.50 3.79 -4.55
CA ILE A 75 4.17 4.36 -4.26
C ILE A 75 3.06 3.45 -4.79
N ILE A 76 3.17 2.99 -6.04
CA ILE A 76 2.13 2.17 -6.66
C ILE A 76 2.10 0.77 -6.04
N SER A 77 3.25 0.20 -5.70
CA SER A 77 3.32 -1.08 -4.97
C SER A 77 2.60 -0.99 -3.63
N TYR A 78 2.81 0.09 -2.88
CA TYR A 78 2.06 0.36 -1.65
C TYR A 78 0.54 0.42 -1.90
N TYR A 79 0.09 1.19 -2.89
CA TYR A 79 -1.34 1.30 -3.19
C TYR A 79 -1.94 -0.01 -3.71
N ALA A 80 -1.14 -0.88 -4.34
CA ALA A 80 -1.55 -2.22 -4.71
C ALA A 80 -1.85 -3.07 -3.44
N MET A 81 -0.94 -3.07 -2.47
CA MET A 81 -1.15 -3.73 -1.17
C MET A 81 -2.35 -3.13 -0.42
N TYR A 82 -2.49 -1.81 -0.42
CA TYR A 82 -3.61 -1.15 0.24
C TYR A 82 -4.95 -1.54 -0.41
N ALA A 83 -5.01 -1.60 -1.74
CA ALA A 83 -6.20 -2.04 -2.46
C ALA A 83 -6.56 -3.49 -2.15
N SER A 84 -5.60 -4.42 -2.07
CA SER A 84 -5.90 -5.80 -1.66
C SER A 84 -6.34 -5.85 -0.18
N GLY A 85 -5.74 -5.05 0.70
CA GLY A 85 -6.21 -4.88 2.07
C GLY A 85 -7.67 -4.42 2.14
N LEU A 86 -8.08 -3.46 1.30
CA LEU A 86 -9.48 -3.04 1.18
C LEU A 86 -10.39 -4.17 0.68
N SER A 87 -9.91 -5.04 -0.20
CA SER A 87 -10.62 -6.24 -0.62
C SER A 87 -10.90 -7.19 0.55
N ALA A 88 -9.88 -7.49 1.36
CA ALA A 88 -10.04 -8.33 2.55
C ALA A 88 -11.02 -7.72 3.57
N LEU A 89 -10.98 -6.39 3.74
CA LEU A 89 -11.96 -5.66 4.57
C LEU A 89 -13.38 -5.76 4.00
N ALA A 90 -13.53 -5.61 2.68
CA ALA A 90 -14.80 -5.72 2.00
C ALA A 90 -15.43 -7.11 2.23
N LYS A 91 -14.68 -8.22 2.14
CA LYS A 91 -15.15 -9.59 2.42
C LYS A 91 -15.86 -9.70 3.78
N ILE A 92 -15.35 -9.00 4.80
CA ILE A 92 -15.91 -8.99 6.16
C ILE A 92 -16.84 -7.81 6.47
N GLY A 93 -17.30 -7.09 5.43
CA GLY A 93 -18.30 -6.02 5.55
C GLY A 93 -17.77 -4.74 6.19
N TYR A 94 -16.49 -4.44 6.01
CA TYR A 94 -15.89 -3.16 6.40
C TYR A 94 -15.59 -2.29 5.19
N LYS A 95 -15.85 -0.99 5.33
CA LYS A 95 -15.40 0.08 4.43
C LYS A 95 -14.45 0.99 5.17
N SER A 96 -13.24 1.18 4.66
CA SER A 96 -12.24 2.06 5.28
C SER A 96 -11.98 3.30 4.42
N LYS A 97 -11.73 4.43 5.09
CA LYS A 97 -11.22 5.68 4.50
C LYS A 97 -9.83 6.04 5.05
N SER A 98 -9.22 5.17 5.84
CA SER A 98 -7.96 5.45 6.54
C SER A 98 -7.03 4.26 6.44
N HIS A 99 -5.78 4.52 6.07
CA HIS A 99 -4.72 3.52 6.01
C HIS A 99 -4.51 2.85 7.38
N ALA A 100 -4.44 3.66 8.44
CA ALA A 100 -4.31 3.16 9.81
C ALA A 100 -5.52 2.33 10.27
N ALA A 101 -6.74 2.69 9.85
CA ALA A 101 -7.92 1.89 10.14
C ALA A 101 -7.91 0.55 9.37
N THR A 102 -7.47 0.56 8.11
CA THR A 102 -7.32 -0.65 7.30
C THR A 102 -6.32 -1.61 7.95
N ILE A 103 -5.14 -1.13 8.32
CA ILE A 103 -4.11 -1.94 9.00
C ILE A 103 -4.65 -2.54 10.31
N ALA A 104 -5.31 -1.73 11.15
CA ALA A 104 -5.83 -2.22 12.44
C ALA A 104 -6.89 -3.33 12.25
N VAL A 105 -7.76 -3.21 11.24
CA VAL A 105 -8.76 -4.23 10.93
C VAL A 105 -8.11 -5.49 10.37
N LEU A 106 -7.09 -5.36 9.51
CA LEU A 106 -6.35 -6.50 8.98
C LEU A 106 -5.67 -7.29 10.10
N GLU A 107 -4.95 -6.59 10.96
CA GLU A 107 -4.25 -7.19 12.11
C GLU A 107 -5.23 -7.91 13.04
N TYR A 108 -6.32 -7.25 13.42
CA TYR A 108 -7.31 -7.84 14.33
C TYR A 108 -8.04 -9.06 13.77
N ASN A 109 -8.34 -9.08 12.47
CA ASN A 109 -9.20 -10.13 11.88
C ASN A 109 -8.42 -11.23 11.14
N PHE A 110 -7.23 -10.96 10.60
CA PHE A 110 -6.52 -11.92 9.75
C PHE A 110 -5.20 -12.38 10.35
N VAL A 111 -4.50 -11.55 11.13
CA VAL A 111 -3.33 -12.03 11.89
C VAL A 111 -3.77 -12.93 13.05
N LYS A 112 -4.80 -12.52 13.79
CA LYS A 112 -5.39 -13.33 14.86
C LYS A 112 -5.81 -14.73 14.38
N ASN A 113 -6.28 -14.82 13.14
CA ASN A 113 -6.77 -16.06 12.53
C ASN A 113 -5.68 -16.80 11.71
N LYS A 114 -4.40 -16.41 11.85
CA LYS A 114 -3.24 -16.98 11.13
C LYS A 114 -3.35 -16.99 9.61
N LYS A 115 -4.17 -16.10 9.04
CA LYS A 115 -4.27 -15.91 7.58
C LYS A 115 -3.29 -14.86 7.07
N LEU A 116 -2.83 -13.99 7.96
CA LEU A 116 -1.67 -13.11 7.76
C LEU A 116 -0.72 -13.30 8.94
N GLU A 117 0.54 -12.93 8.74
CA GLU A 117 1.53 -12.87 9.80
C GLU A 117 1.77 -11.42 10.23
N GLU A 118 2.33 -11.21 11.42
CA GLU A 118 2.69 -9.85 11.86
C GLU A 118 3.67 -9.17 10.90
N GLN A 119 4.55 -9.96 10.27
CA GLN A 119 5.49 -9.46 9.27
C GLN A 119 4.78 -8.89 8.03
N ASP A 120 3.65 -9.47 7.60
CA ASP A 120 2.87 -8.95 6.47
C ASP A 120 2.32 -7.55 6.77
N ILE A 121 1.83 -7.37 8.01
CA ILE A 121 1.36 -6.06 8.49
C ILE A 121 2.51 -5.06 8.59
N HIS A 122 3.68 -5.50 9.06
CA HIS A 122 4.86 -4.66 9.15
C HIS A 122 5.34 -4.20 7.76
N LYS A 123 5.37 -5.10 6.77
CA LYS A 123 5.69 -4.76 5.37
C LYS A 123 4.73 -3.71 4.82
N LEU A 124 3.42 -3.89 5.01
CA LEU A 124 2.40 -2.91 4.59
C LEU A 124 2.59 -1.54 5.26
N ALA A 125 2.85 -1.51 6.57
CA ALA A 125 3.07 -0.27 7.32
C ALA A 125 4.35 0.44 6.87
N LYS A 126 5.44 -0.30 6.65
CA LYS A 126 6.70 0.26 6.14
C LYS A 126 6.54 0.83 4.73
N ALA A 127 5.83 0.13 3.86
CA ALA A 127 5.53 0.60 2.50
C ALA A 127 4.68 1.89 2.53
N TYR A 128 3.71 1.98 3.44
CA TYR A 128 2.93 3.20 3.68
C TYR A 128 3.84 4.37 4.09
N ASP A 129 4.66 4.20 5.12
CA ASP A 129 5.51 5.28 5.64
C ASP A 129 6.48 5.79 4.56
N LEU A 130 7.06 4.88 3.77
CA LEU A 130 7.94 5.25 2.66
C LEU A 130 7.18 5.97 1.53
N SER A 131 5.98 5.49 1.16
CA SER A 131 5.12 6.15 0.17
C SER A 131 4.75 7.57 0.61
N GLU A 132 4.36 7.76 1.87
CA GLU A 132 4.01 9.07 2.41
C GLU A 132 5.20 10.04 2.41
N GLN A 133 6.39 9.56 2.73
CA GLN A 133 7.62 10.36 2.63
C GLN A 133 7.87 10.84 1.19
N LEU A 134 7.69 9.96 0.21
CA LEU A 134 7.86 10.31 -1.21
C LEU A 134 6.82 11.30 -1.71
N ILE A 135 5.54 11.07 -1.38
CA ILE A 135 4.45 11.99 -1.74
C ILE A 135 4.68 13.36 -1.09
N THR A 136 5.08 13.38 0.18
CA THR A 136 5.42 14.61 0.90
C THR A 136 6.56 15.34 0.22
N LYS A 137 7.61 14.63 -0.23
CA LYS A 137 8.71 15.23 -1.01
C LYS A 137 8.20 15.82 -2.31
N LEU A 138 7.34 15.15 -3.07
CA LEU A 138 6.77 15.69 -4.31
C LEU A 138 5.97 16.98 -4.07
N ILE A 139 5.15 16.99 -3.02
CA ILE A 139 4.40 18.18 -2.60
C ILE A 139 5.37 19.29 -2.20
N GLN A 140 6.37 18.97 -1.38
CA GLN A 140 7.40 19.92 -0.98
C GLN A 140 8.18 20.45 -2.17
N THR A 141 8.61 19.65 -3.14
CA THR A 141 9.31 20.14 -4.33
C THR A 141 8.41 21.08 -5.14
N LYS A 142 7.11 20.81 -5.20
CA LYS A 142 6.12 21.70 -5.83
C LYS A 142 5.96 23.02 -5.08
N THR A 143 5.98 23.01 -3.74
CA THR A 143 5.82 24.21 -2.89
C THR A 143 7.13 24.95 -2.60
N LYS A 144 8.29 24.27 -2.64
CA LYS A 144 9.66 24.79 -2.43
C LYS A 144 10.20 25.62 -3.61
N ARG A 145 9.38 25.90 -4.63
CA ARG A 145 9.56 27.13 -5.42
C ARG A 145 9.41 28.39 -4.55
N GLU A 146 8.90 28.31 -3.31
CA GLU A 146 8.76 29.45 -2.40
C GLU A 146 9.61 29.41 -1.11
N THR A 147 10.00 28.26 -0.52
CA THR A 147 10.92 28.25 0.65
C THR A 147 11.63 26.91 0.85
N ALA A 148 12.95 26.87 0.62
CA ALA A 148 13.80 25.70 0.75
C ALA A 148 14.14 25.36 2.22
N GLN A 149 13.53 24.32 2.80
CA GLN A 149 14.15 23.60 3.93
C GLN A 149 13.55 22.21 4.20
N TYR A 150 14.39 21.34 4.76
CA TYR A 150 14.21 19.95 5.20
C TYR A 150 14.60 18.86 4.17
N ASP A 151 15.88 18.48 4.23
CA ASP A 151 16.52 17.31 3.63
C ASP A 151 16.60 16.17 4.66
N ALA A 152 15.47 15.48 4.88
CA ALA A 152 15.44 14.25 5.67
C ALA A 152 14.71 13.11 4.92
N THR A 153 14.83 13.07 3.59
CA THR A 153 14.18 12.03 2.77
C THR A 153 15.19 10.96 2.36
N PRO A 154 14.84 9.67 2.43
CA PRO A 154 15.71 8.59 1.97
C PRO A 154 16.10 8.77 0.50
N SER A 155 17.36 8.47 0.18
CA SER A 155 17.77 8.25 -1.22
C SER A 155 17.03 7.03 -1.73
N ILE A 156 16.21 7.19 -2.78
CA ILE A 156 15.53 6.06 -3.39
C ILE A 156 16.54 5.24 -4.15
N THR A 157 16.51 3.94 -3.94
CA THR A 157 17.34 2.99 -4.68
C THR A 157 16.47 2.02 -5.46
N ARG A 158 17.05 1.48 -6.52
CA ARG A 158 16.52 0.35 -7.27
C ARG A 158 16.10 -0.81 -6.36
N GLU A 159 16.93 -1.15 -5.37
CA GLU A 159 16.69 -2.25 -4.44
C GLU A 159 15.43 -1.99 -3.62
N MET A 160 15.20 -0.76 -3.16
CA MET A 160 13.98 -0.39 -2.44
C MET A 160 12.73 -0.58 -3.31
N ALA A 161 12.79 -0.19 -4.59
CA ALA A 161 11.70 -0.39 -5.54
C ALA A 161 11.44 -1.88 -5.83
N LYS A 162 12.51 -2.67 -6.00
CA LYS A 162 12.40 -4.12 -6.19
C LYS A 162 11.79 -4.83 -4.98
N THR A 163 12.22 -4.46 -3.76
CA THR A 163 11.63 -5.00 -2.53
C THR A 163 10.17 -4.64 -2.41
N ALA A 164 9.78 -3.40 -2.71
CA ALA A 164 8.37 -2.98 -2.68
C ALA A 164 7.49 -3.81 -3.63
N LEU A 165 7.99 -4.14 -4.84
CA LEU A 165 7.28 -5.00 -5.78
C LEU A 165 7.08 -6.42 -5.25
N ILE A 166 8.14 -7.03 -4.71
CA ILE A 166 8.10 -8.38 -4.15
C ILE A 166 7.13 -8.43 -2.97
N ASP A 167 7.26 -7.49 -2.03
CA ASP A 167 6.38 -7.41 -0.86
C ASP A 167 4.92 -7.19 -1.27
N ALA A 168 4.67 -6.41 -2.33
CA ALA A 168 3.33 -6.19 -2.85
C ALA A 168 2.73 -7.46 -3.48
N ASP A 169 3.50 -8.17 -4.29
CA ASP A 169 3.04 -9.42 -4.92
C ASP A 169 2.74 -10.51 -3.88
N GLU A 170 3.64 -10.71 -2.92
CA GLU A 170 3.46 -11.66 -1.81
C GLU A 170 2.21 -11.31 -0.99
N PHE A 171 2.04 -10.04 -0.61
CA PHE A 171 0.90 -9.60 0.19
C PHE A 171 -0.43 -9.75 -0.57
N ILE A 172 -0.48 -9.40 -1.86
CA ILE A 172 -1.69 -9.58 -2.66
C ILE A 172 -2.04 -11.07 -2.78
N SER A 173 -1.05 -11.94 -2.99
CA SER A 173 -1.26 -13.38 -3.11
C SER A 173 -1.82 -13.98 -1.80
N LYS A 174 -1.30 -13.57 -0.64
CA LYS A 174 -1.89 -13.94 0.67
C LYS A 174 -3.32 -13.43 0.82
N VAL A 175 -3.62 -12.23 0.33
CA VAL A 175 -5.01 -11.74 0.32
C VAL A 175 -5.89 -12.59 -0.59
N GLU A 176 -5.42 -13.03 -1.75
CA GLU A 176 -6.19 -13.92 -2.63
C GLU A 176 -6.54 -15.24 -1.93
N GLU A 177 -5.61 -15.82 -1.16
CA GLU A 177 -5.87 -17.00 -0.33
C GLU A 177 -6.92 -16.74 0.76
N ILE A 178 -6.97 -15.53 1.33
CA ILE A 178 -8.02 -15.12 2.27
C ILE A 178 -9.39 -15.07 1.59
N LEU A 179 -9.42 -14.70 0.31
CA LEU A 179 -10.62 -14.46 -0.48
C LEU A 179 -11.18 -15.73 -1.14
N ALA A 180 -10.33 -16.73 -1.39
CA ALA A 180 -10.75 -18.10 -1.70
C ALA A 180 -11.67 -18.69 -0.60
#